data_AF-A0A7J6U7B5-F1
#
_entry.id   AF-A0A7J6U7B5-F1
#
_cell.length_a   1.000
_cell.length_b   1.000
_cell.length_c   1.000
_cell.angle_alpha   90.00
_cell.angle_beta   90.00
_cell.angle_gamma   90.00
#
_symmetry.space_group_name_H-M   'P 1'
#
loop_
_entity.id
_entity.type
_entity.pdbx_description
1 polymer ?
#
loop_
_entity_poly.entity_id
_entity_poly.type
_entity_poly.pdbx_seq_one_letter_code
_entity_poly.pdbx_strand_id
1 'polypeptide(L)'
;MASARNFRRAFQQANVVTPLMGGLSIVAGVGALWKLTRPEYPPRSLAPELKPLPERIRKGLGDDEYYCREVGATFPADEPPRKLPDLSKHESLLARVLKEKPSLYKYLRDKATSNGVTIAKCIKTGIDNPSAADGGEVGIVAGDEESYETFKEL
;
A
#
# COMPACT_ATOMS: atom_id res chain seq x y z
N MET A 1 31.50 -2.24 -10.66
CA MET A 1 30.72 -1.01 -10.94
C MET A 1 30.73 -0.72 -12.43
N ALA A 2 29.80 -1.32 -13.18
CA ALA A 2 29.56 -0.96 -14.58
C ALA A 2 28.61 0.25 -14.61
N SER A 3 29.11 1.36 -15.14
CA SER A 3 28.46 2.67 -15.13
C SER A 3 27.11 2.65 -15.85
N ALA A 4 26.04 3.08 -15.16
CA ALA A 4 24.68 3.28 -15.68
C ALA A 4 24.58 4.20 -16.91
N ARG A 5 25.69 4.85 -17.30
CA ARG A 5 25.80 5.65 -18.52
C ARG A 5 25.76 4.82 -19.81
N ASN A 6 26.17 3.54 -19.78
CA ASN A 6 26.28 2.74 -21.00
C ASN A 6 24.94 2.15 -21.48
N PHE A 7 23.94 2.01 -20.59
CA PHE A 7 22.62 1.51 -20.98
C PHE A 7 21.77 2.58 -21.72
N ARG A 8 22.02 3.87 -21.48
CA ARG A 8 21.27 4.97 -22.13
C ARG A 8 21.58 5.13 -23.61
N ARG A 9 22.79 4.78 -24.06
CA ARG A 9 23.19 4.95 -25.48
C ARG A 9 22.67 3.86 -26.40
N ALA A 10 22.50 2.63 -25.91
CA ALA A 10 22.05 1.51 -26.74
C ALA A 10 20.57 1.63 -27.18
N PHE A 11 19.74 2.33 -26.40
CA PHE A 11 18.30 2.48 -26.70
C PHE A 11 17.97 3.67 -27.61
N GLN A 12 18.93 4.55 -27.88
CA GLN A 12 18.68 5.86 -28.50
C GLN A 12 18.80 5.86 -30.03
N GLN A 13 19.18 4.74 -30.66
CA GLN A 13 19.43 4.65 -32.11
C GLN A 13 18.59 3.59 -32.84
N ALA A 14 17.56 3.03 -32.21
CA ALA A 14 16.58 2.23 -32.95
C ALA A 14 15.50 3.17 -33.50
N ASN A 15 15.49 3.42 -34.81
CA ASN A 15 14.32 3.97 -35.50
C ASN A 15 13.40 2.79 -35.82
N VAL A 16 12.28 2.68 -35.11
CA VAL A 16 11.24 1.69 -35.43
C VAL A 16 10.19 2.39 -36.28
N VAL A 17 10.11 2.01 -37.56
CA VAL A 17 9.03 2.44 -38.46
C VAL A 17 7.88 1.46 -38.29
N THR A 18 6.80 1.90 -37.65
CA THR A 18 5.54 1.13 -37.62
C THR A 18 4.67 1.54 -38.80
N PRO A 19 4.20 0.60 -39.63
CA PRO A 19 3.29 0.92 -40.71
C PRO A 19 1.89 1.15 -40.12
N LEU A 20 1.37 2.36 -40.23
CA LEU A 20 -0.05 2.63 -40.03
C LEU A 20 -0.76 2.36 -41.37
N MET A 21 -1.79 1.50 -41.32
CA MET A 21 -2.76 1.30 -42.40
C MET A 21 -3.39 2.65 -42.77
N GLY A 22 -2.83 3.33 -43.78
CA GLY A 22 -3.28 4.64 -44.22
C GLY A 22 -2.17 5.68 -44.40
N GLY A 23 -1.17 5.40 -45.24
CA GLY A 23 -0.55 6.38 -46.14
C GLY A 23 0.22 7.60 -45.60
N LEU A 24 0.39 7.81 -44.29
CA LEU A 24 1.21 8.93 -43.78
C LEU A 24 2.15 8.46 -42.67
N SER A 25 3.45 8.35 -42.98
CA SER A 25 4.49 7.98 -42.01
C SER A 25 5.01 9.22 -41.28
N ILE A 26 4.75 9.31 -39.97
CA ILE A 26 5.42 10.27 -39.09
C ILE A 26 6.64 9.57 -38.49
N VAL A 27 7.84 10.05 -38.79
CA VAL A 27 9.07 9.60 -38.12
C VAL A 27 9.13 10.24 -36.73
N ALA A 28 8.37 9.70 -35.79
CA ALA A 28 8.54 10.03 -34.37
C ALA A 28 9.67 9.17 -33.82
N GLY A 29 10.78 9.80 -33.43
CA GLY A 29 11.87 9.07 -32.77
C GLY A 29 11.34 8.26 -31.58
N VAL A 30 11.88 7.07 -31.34
CA VAL A 30 11.38 6.11 -30.32
C VAL A 30 11.18 6.76 -28.94
N GLY A 31 11.99 7.77 -28.58
CA GLY A 31 11.82 8.54 -27.35
C GLY A 31 10.55 9.42 -27.28
N ALA A 32 10.06 9.93 -28.41
CA ALA A 32 8.82 10.71 -28.50
C ALA A 32 7.59 9.80 -28.49
N LEU A 33 7.65 8.68 -29.21
CA LEU A 33 6.62 7.65 -29.18
C LEU A 33 6.50 7.02 -27.78
N TRP A 34 7.63 6.77 -27.11
CA TRP A 34 7.68 6.28 -25.73
C TRP A 34 7.10 7.23 -24.68
N LYS A 35 7.07 8.55 -24.94
CA LYS A 35 6.41 9.52 -24.06
C LYS A 35 4.90 9.60 -24.32
N LEU A 36 4.46 9.39 -25.57
CA LEU A 36 3.06 9.46 -25.97
C LEU A 36 2.25 8.21 -25.60
N THR A 37 2.90 7.05 -25.45
CA THR A 37 2.21 5.76 -25.21
C THR A 37 2.28 5.25 -23.78
N ARG A 38 2.92 5.97 -22.86
CA ARG A 38 2.98 5.52 -21.46
C ARG A 38 1.75 6.00 -20.69
N PRO A 39 1.07 5.10 -19.96
CA PRO A 39 0.14 5.54 -18.92
C PRO A 39 0.89 6.41 -17.91
N GLU A 40 0.22 7.45 -17.42
CA GLU A 40 0.78 8.38 -16.44
C GLU A 40 1.30 7.60 -15.23
N TYR A 41 2.59 7.77 -14.90
CA TYR A 41 3.24 7.05 -13.82
C TYR A 41 3.63 8.02 -12.69
N PRO A 42 3.25 7.73 -11.42
CA PRO A 42 2.52 6.54 -10.99
C PRO A 42 1.03 6.57 -11.41
N PRO A 43 0.42 5.40 -11.70
CA PRO A 43 -0.99 5.33 -12.07
C PRO A 43 -1.85 5.67 -10.85
N ARG A 44 -2.67 6.72 -10.96
CA ARG A 44 -3.57 7.19 -9.87
C ARG A 44 -4.96 6.55 -9.89
N SER A 45 -5.22 5.63 -10.80
CA SER A 45 -6.50 4.96 -10.96
C SER A 45 -6.31 3.46 -11.11
N LEU A 46 -7.30 2.68 -10.66
CA LEU A 46 -7.34 1.25 -10.89
C LEU A 46 -7.29 0.94 -12.40
N ALA A 47 -6.59 -0.13 -12.73
CA ALA A 47 -6.52 -0.64 -14.09
C ALA A 47 -7.96 -1.01 -14.57
N PRO A 48 -8.32 -0.72 -15.83
CA PRO A 48 -9.65 -1.00 -16.37
C PRO A 48 -10.12 -2.45 -16.17
N GLU A 49 -9.18 -3.39 -16.14
CA GLU A 49 -9.36 -4.83 -15.96
C GLU A 49 -9.86 -5.20 -14.56
N LEU A 50 -9.74 -4.31 -13.58
CA LEU A 50 -10.16 -4.53 -12.20
C LEU A 50 -11.63 -4.16 -11.94
N LYS A 51 -12.29 -3.48 -12.90
CA LYS A 51 -13.72 -3.12 -12.81
C LYS A 51 -14.68 -4.27 -12.49
N PRO A 52 -14.53 -5.49 -13.07
CA PRO A 52 -15.44 -6.60 -12.79
C PRO A 52 -15.18 -7.29 -11.45
N LEU A 53 -14.09 -6.97 -10.74
CA LEU A 53 -13.79 -7.61 -9.46
C LEU A 53 -14.77 -7.15 -8.37
N PRO A 54 -15.03 -8.00 -7.35
CA PRO A 54 -15.82 -7.63 -6.19
C PRO A 54 -15.31 -6.35 -5.52
N GLU A 55 -16.23 -5.58 -4.94
CA GLU A 55 -15.94 -4.29 -4.32
C GLU A 55 -14.84 -4.38 -3.25
N ARG A 56 -14.88 -5.43 -2.41
CA ARG A 56 -13.82 -5.69 -1.42
C ARG A 56 -12.42 -5.83 -2.02
N ILE A 57 -12.30 -6.40 -3.22
CA ILE A 57 -11.00 -6.56 -3.88
C ILE A 57 -10.58 -5.22 -4.47
N ARG A 58 -11.50 -4.52 -5.13
CA ARG A 58 -11.23 -3.21 -5.72
C ARG A 58 -10.81 -2.17 -4.69
N LYS A 59 -11.43 -2.15 -3.51
CA LYS A 59 -11.09 -1.23 -2.41
C LYS A 59 -9.74 -1.52 -1.76
N GLY A 60 -9.27 -2.77 -1.81
CA GLY A 60 -7.96 -3.15 -1.31
C GLY A 60 -6.82 -2.84 -2.28
N LEU A 61 -7.16 -2.32 -3.47
CA LEU A 61 -6.21 -1.95 -4.51
C LEU A 61 -6.22 -0.44 -4.69
N GLY A 62 -5.05 0.14 -4.93
CA GLY A 62 -4.87 1.58 -5.11
C GLY A 62 -4.32 2.27 -3.87
N ASP A 63 -4.44 3.60 -3.86
CA ASP A 63 -3.83 4.48 -2.85
C ASP A 63 -4.77 4.81 -1.68
N ASP A 64 -6.07 4.53 -1.84
CA ASP A 64 -7.08 4.80 -0.82
C ASP A 64 -6.98 3.82 0.36
N GLU A 65 -7.27 4.31 1.56
CA GLU A 65 -7.25 3.47 2.76
C GLU A 65 -8.36 2.40 2.71
N TYR A 66 -8.00 1.15 3.01
CA TYR A 66 -8.94 0.04 2.90
C TYR A 66 -10.09 0.15 3.90
N TYR A 67 -11.32 0.27 3.41
CA TYR A 67 -12.52 0.34 4.24
C TYR A 67 -13.68 -0.47 3.63
N CYS A 68 -14.04 -1.58 4.28
CA CYS A 68 -15.06 -2.50 3.79
C CYS A 68 -16.00 -2.96 4.91
N ARG A 69 -17.22 -2.40 4.92
CA ARG A 69 -18.26 -2.74 5.91
C ARG A 69 -18.74 -4.18 5.79
N GLU A 70 -18.76 -4.75 4.59
CA GLU A 70 -19.25 -6.11 4.33
C GLU A 70 -18.46 -7.17 5.11
N VAL A 71 -17.14 -6.97 5.24
CA VAL A 71 -16.25 -7.89 5.96
C VAL A 71 -15.87 -7.39 7.36
N GLY A 72 -16.44 -6.27 7.81
CA GLY A 72 -16.14 -5.66 9.12
C GLY A 72 -14.82 -4.90 9.19
N ALA A 73 -14.06 -4.80 8.09
CA ALA A 73 -12.79 -4.07 8.03
C ALA A 73 -13.02 -2.56 8.01
N THR A 74 -13.17 -1.98 9.20
CA THR A 74 -13.67 -0.62 9.41
C THR A 74 -12.83 0.17 10.41
N PHE A 75 -11.71 -0.39 10.87
CA PHE A 75 -10.80 0.30 11.77
C PHE A 75 -10.18 1.53 11.08
N PRO A 76 -10.27 2.73 11.69
CA PRO A 76 -9.79 3.97 11.06
C PRO A 76 -8.26 4.06 11.17
N ALA A 77 -7.57 4.16 10.02
CA ALA A 77 -6.11 4.28 9.98
C ALA A 77 -5.62 5.69 10.32
N ASP A 78 -6.33 6.72 9.84
CA ASP A 78 -5.89 8.11 9.93
C ASP A 78 -6.07 8.67 11.35
N GLU A 79 -7.18 8.31 12.01
CA GLU A 79 -7.51 8.79 13.33
C GLU A 79 -7.61 7.62 14.33
N PRO A 80 -6.58 7.39 15.16
CA PRO A 80 -6.60 6.28 16.09
C PRO A 80 -7.73 6.46 17.13
N PRO A 81 -8.65 5.50 17.28
CA PRO A 81 -9.78 5.63 18.19
C PRO A 81 -9.30 5.76 19.64
N ARG A 82 -10.10 6.39 20.51
CA ARG A 82 -9.74 6.55 21.94
C ARG A 82 -9.65 5.21 22.69
N LYS A 83 -10.36 4.20 22.21
CA LYS A 83 -10.40 2.85 22.77
C LYS A 83 -10.22 1.86 21.63
N LEU A 84 -9.48 0.78 21.89
CA LEU A 84 -9.43 -0.36 20.99
C LEU A 84 -10.81 -1.03 20.90
N PRO A 85 -11.13 -1.67 19.76
CA PRO A 85 -12.26 -2.58 19.68
C PRO A 85 -12.02 -3.80 20.57
N ASP A 86 -13.07 -4.60 20.77
CA ASP A 86 -12.95 -5.86 21.48
C ASP A 86 -12.04 -6.82 20.70
N LEU A 87 -10.97 -7.29 21.36
CA LEU A 87 -9.99 -8.22 20.81
C LEU A 87 -10.24 -9.66 21.26
N SER A 88 -11.35 -9.95 21.93
CA SER A 88 -11.67 -11.29 22.46
C SER A 88 -11.60 -12.41 21.42
N LYS A 89 -11.83 -12.09 20.14
CA LYS A 89 -11.79 -13.03 19.00
C LYS A 89 -10.50 -12.96 18.17
N HIS A 90 -9.50 -12.21 18.62
CA HIS A 90 -8.26 -11.99 17.88
C HIS A 90 -7.11 -12.74 18.53
N GLU A 91 -6.48 -13.65 17.78
CA GLU A 91 -5.37 -14.47 18.29
C GLU A 91 -4.02 -14.13 17.65
N SER A 92 -3.91 -12.95 17.04
CA SER A 92 -2.65 -12.44 16.47
C SER A 92 -1.65 -12.07 17.56
N LEU A 93 -0.35 -12.04 17.22
CA LEU A 93 0.70 -11.63 18.16
C LEU A 93 0.45 -10.22 18.69
N LEU A 94 0.06 -9.29 17.82
CA LEU A 94 -0.41 -7.96 18.20
C LEU A 94 -1.53 -8.03 19.26
N ALA A 95 -2.58 -8.81 19.00
CA ALA A 95 -3.73 -8.87 19.88
C ALA A 95 -3.35 -9.40 21.27
N ARG A 96 -2.46 -10.40 21.34
CA ARG A 96 -1.94 -10.93 22.60
C ARG A 96 -1.21 -9.86 23.41
N VAL A 97 -0.28 -9.11 22.78
CA VAL A 97 0.45 -8.03 23.44
C VAL A 97 -0.50 -6.92 23.92
N LEU A 98 -1.48 -6.53 23.10
CA LEU A 98 -2.46 -5.51 23.47
C LEU A 98 -3.44 -5.96 24.57
N LYS A 99 -3.81 -7.25 24.62
CA LYS A 99 -4.59 -7.84 25.72
C LYS A 99 -3.79 -7.85 27.03
N GLU A 100 -2.51 -8.23 26.98
CA GLU A 100 -1.62 -8.27 28.14
C GLU A 100 -1.28 -6.87 28.66
N LYS A 101 -1.10 -5.90 27.76
CA LYS A 101 -0.71 -4.52 28.10
C LYS A 101 -1.60 -3.47 27.41
N PRO A 102 -2.88 -3.30 27.82
CA PRO A 102 -3.80 -2.36 27.18
C PRO A 102 -3.36 -0.89 27.26
N SER A 103 -2.49 -0.55 28.22
CA SER A 103 -1.91 0.79 28.37
C SER A 103 -0.97 1.18 27.23
N LEU A 104 -0.35 0.21 26.53
CA LEU A 104 0.55 0.49 25.41
C LEU A 104 -0.16 1.24 24.30
N TYR A 105 -1.36 0.79 23.91
CA TYR A 105 -2.14 1.48 22.90
C TYR A 105 -2.41 2.93 23.29
N LYS A 106 -2.85 3.18 24.53
CA LYS A 106 -3.11 4.55 25.00
C LYS A 106 -1.85 5.42 24.95
N TYR A 107 -0.68 4.86 25.24
CA TYR A 107 0.59 5.57 25.21
C TYR A 107 1.09 5.86 23.78
N LEU A 108 0.91 4.91 22.85
CA LEU A 108 1.38 5.01 21.46
C LEU A 108 0.39 5.74 20.53
N ARG A 109 -0.87 5.84 20.93
CA ARG A 109 -1.97 6.42 20.13
C ARG A 109 -1.78 7.88 19.78
N ASP A 110 -1.13 8.66 20.64
CA ASP A 110 -0.83 10.07 20.39
C ASP A 110 0.54 10.29 19.72
N LYS A 111 1.25 9.21 19.35
CA LYS A 111 2.51 9.27 18.60
C LYS A 111 2.27 9.07 17.11
N ALA A 112 3.09 9.74 16.30
CA ALA A 112 3.18 9.54 14.87
C ALA A 112 4.64 9.70 14.42
N THR A 113 4.97 9.08 13.29
CA THR A 113 6.27 9.28 12.64
C THR A 113 6.34 10.65 11.98
N SER A 114 7.52 11.07 11.53
CA SER A 114 7.73 12.30 10.76
C SER A 114 6.91 12.36 9.46
N ASN A 115 6.57 11.21 8.88
CA ASN A 115 5.68 11.11 7.72
C ASN A 115 4.18 11.03 8.09
N GLY A 116 3.84 11.13 9.37
CA GLY A 116 2.47 11.07 9.85
C GLY A 116 1.91 9.65 9.97
N VAL A 117 2.74 8.60 9.97
CA VAL A 117 2.27 7.23 10.22
C VAL A 117 1.89 7.10 11.69
N THR A 118 0.64 6.74 11.96
CA THR A 118 0.12 6.53 13.31
C THR A 118 0.14 5.05 13.68
N ILE A 119 0.04 4.75 14.98
CA ILE A 119 -0.10 3.36 15.42
C ILE A 119 -1.34 2.68 14.83
N ALA A 120 -2.42 3.44 14.59
CA ALA A 120 -3.65 2.89 14.00
C ALA A 120 -3.40 2.35 12.59
N LYS A 121 -2.62 3.08 11.78
CA LYS A 121 -2.25 2.62 10.45
C LYS A 121 -1.44 1.32 10.49
N CYS A 122 -0.50 1.20 11.44
CA CYS A 122 0.32 0.01 11.61
C CYS A 122 -0.49 -1.23 12.05
N ILE A 123 -1.46 -1.07 12.96
CA ILE A 123 -2.20 -2.19 13.56
C ILE A 123 -3.48 -2.55 12.80
N LYS A 124 -3.93 -1.71 11.86
CA LYS A 124 -5.19 -1.87 11.15
C LYS A 124 -5.40 -3.29 10.60
N THR A 125 -4.35 -3.86 10.01
CA THR A 125 -4.41 -5.22 9.47
C THR A 125 -4.74 -6.28 10.54
N GLY A 126 -4.18 -6.18 11.75
CA GLY A 126 -4.46 -7.14 12.81
C GLY A 126 -5.78 -6.88 13.52
N ILE A 127 -6.31 -5.66 13.48
CA ILE A 127 -7.61 -5.33 14.06
C ILE A 127 -8.76 -5.73 13.12
N ASP A 128 -8.64 -5.44 11.84
CA ASP A 128 -9.68 -5.74 10.84
C ASP A 128 -9.76 -7.23 10.50
N ASN A 129 -8.67 -7.98 10.70
CA ASN A 129 -8.61 -9.40 10.40
C ASN A 129 -8.41 -10.19 11.72
N PRO A 130 -9.49 -10.64 12.38
CA PRO A 130 -9.37 -11.56 13.51
C PRO A 130 -8.79 -12.89 13.03
N SER A 131 -7.61 -13.26 13.55
CA SER A 131 -6.99 -14.54 13.22
C SER A 131 -7.73 -15.68 13.93
N ALA A 132 -7.95 -16.79 13.21
CA ALA A 132 -8.47 -18.03 13.79
C ALA A 132 -7.36 -18.97 14.30
N ALA A 133 -6.10 -18.69 13.92
CA ALA A 133 -4.92 -19.44 14.33
C ALA A 133 -4.20 -18.72 15.48
N ASP A 134 -3.95 -19.44 16.58
CA ASP A 134 -3.18 -18.94 17.72
C ASP A 134 -1.74 -18.59 17.32
N GLY A 135 -1.38 -17.31 17.45
CA GLY A 135 -0.02 -16.82 17.24
C GLY A 135 0.51 -16.91 15.80
N GLY A 136 -0.33 -17.30 14.83
CA GLY A 136 0.09 -17.53 13.44
C GLY A 136 0.32 -16.24 12.64
N GLU A 137 -0.27 -15.12 13.06
CA GLU A 137 -0.22 -13.84 12.36
C GLU A 137 0.36 -12.75 13.25
N VAL A 138 1.24 -11.91 12.69
CA VAL A 138 1.86 -10.80 13.42
C VAL A 138 0.81 -9.73 13.76
N GLY A 139 -0.03 -9.36 12.80
CA GLY A 139 -1.12 -8.39 12.99
C GLY A 139 -0.68 -6.92 13.01
N ILE A 140 0.59 -6.61 12.76
CA ILE A 140 1.11 -5.24 12.68
C ILE A 140 2.08 -5.12 11.50
N VAL A 141 2.09 -3.95 10.85
CA VAL A 141 3.00 -3.59 9.76
C VAL A 141 3.66 -2.24 10.03
N ALA A 142 4.90 -2.06 9.57
CA ALA A 142 5.56 -0.75 9.60
C ALA A 142 5.15 0.07 8.37
N GLY A 143 4.75 1.33 8.56
CA GLY A 143 4.39 2.22 7.45
C GLY A 143 5.60 2.93 6.83
N ASP A 144 6.67 3.09 7.61
CA ASP A 144 7.96 3.66 7.22
C ASP A 144 9.08 3.12 8.12
N GLU A 145 10.32 3.53 7.87
CA GLU A 145 11.49 3.11 8.67
C GLU A 145 11.35 3.53 10.15
N GLU A 146 10.90 4.76 10.38
CA GLU A 146 10.78 5.37 11.71
C GLU A 146 9.76 4.63 12.59
N SER A 147 8.79 3.94 11.99
CA SER A 147 7.78 3.15 12.68
C SER A 147 8.39 2.16 13.68
N TYR A 148 9.55 1.56 13.38
CA TYR A 148 10.23 0.63 14.29
C TYR A 148 10.77 1.31 15.56
N GLU A 149 11.12 2.59 15.50
CA GLU A 149 11.63 3.35 16.65
C GLU A 149 10.49 4.03 17.41
N THR A 150 9.54 4.65 16.69
CA THR A 150 8.40 5.37 17.29
C THR A 150 7.46 4.44 18.06
N PHE A 151 7.29 3.20 17.58
CA PHE A 151 6.37 2.22 18.16
C PHE A 151 7.05 1.02 18.84
N LYS A 152 8.36 1.10 19.13
CA LYS A 152 9.18 -0.01 19.69
C LYS A 152 8.71 -0.65 21.00
N GLU A 153 7.82 0.02 21.73
CA GLU A 153 7.25 -0.49 22.99
C GLU A 153 6.20 -1.59 22.77
N LEU A 154 5.73 -1.73 21.52
CA LEU A 154 4.78 -2.74 21.07
C LEU A 154 5.51 -3.89 20.36
#